data_AF-A0A7K0SKI7-F1
#
_entry.id   AF-A0A7K0SKI7-F1
#
_cell.length_a   1.000
_cell.length_b   1.000
_cell.length_c   1.000
_cell.angle_alpha   90.00
_cell.angle_beta   90.00
_cell.angle_gamma   90.00
#
_symmetry.space_group_name_H-M   'P 1'
#
loop_
_entity.id
_entity.type
_entity.pdbx_description
1 polymer ?
#
loop_
_entity_poly.entity_id
_entity_poly.type
_entity_poly.pdbx_seq_one_letter_code
_entity_poly.pdbx_strand_id
1 'polypeptide(L)'
;MEAAGRRLHRRKRRALIPSVLVACGAVYLGYVVAWLFAVQSNQLIGIDDRFSQAMSQFGEFFAIVSPALWFFATLSLVRSPMSRIVVLAIGLVVLFPFPLFFGVTPQ
;
A
#
# COMPACT_ATOMS: atom_id res chain seq x y z
N MET A 1 15.27 24.58 -35.67
CA MET A 1 14.91 23.16 -35.40
C MET A 1 15.12 22.73 -33.93
N GLU A 2 15.90 23.45 -33.13
CA GLU A 2 16.20 23.12 -31.73
C GLU A 2 15.02 23.22 -30.74
N ALA A 3 14.02 24.05 -31.06
CA ALA A 3 12.83 24.24 -30.22
C ALA A 3 11.88 23.03 -30.21
N ALA A 4 11.94 22.16 -31.21
CA ALA A 4 11.10 20.96 -31.31
C ALA A 4 11.61 19.83 -30.39
N GLY A 5 12.94 19.64 -30.29
CA GLY A 5 13.56 18.63 -29.43
C GLY A 5 13.30 18.86 -27.93
N ARG A 6 13.33 20.13 -27.48
CA ARG A 6 13.04 20.48 -26.07
C ARG A 6 11.59 20.20 -25.66
N ARG A 7 10.63 20.29 -26.60
CA ARG A 7 9.21 20.00 -26.33
C ARG A 7 8.96 18.50 -26.16
N LEU A 8 9.58 17.66 -26.98
CA LEU A 8 9.51 16.19 -26.89
C LEU A 8 10.09 15.67 -25.57
N HIS A 9 11.23 16.20 -25.14
CA HIS A 9 11.87 15.80 -23.88
C HIS A 9 11.03 16.19 -22.64
N ARG A 10 10.41 17.38 -22.65
CA ARG A 10 9.47 17.79 -21.59
C ARG A 10 8.19 16.94 -21.57
N ARG A 11 7.70 16.50 -22.74
CA ARG A 11 6.52 15.61 -22.85
C ARG A 11 6.80 14.22 -22.27
N LYS A 12 7.96 13.63 -22.60
CA LYS A 12 8.44 12.37 -22.00
C LYS A 12 8.59 12.48 -20.48
N ARG A 13 9.19 13.56 -19.98
CA ARG A 13 9.34 13.81 -18.53
C ARG A 13 8.00 14.01 -17.81
N ARG A 14 6.99 14.58 -18.48
CA ARG A 14 5.62 14.73 -17.96
C ARG A 14 4.84 13.43 -17.91
N ALA A 15 5.14 12.47 -18.78
CA ALA A 15 4.48 11.16 -18.81
C ALA A 15 5.04 10.16 -17.78
N LEU A 16 6.29 10.33 -17.32
CA LEU A 16 6.93 9.41 -16.38
C LEU A 16 6.30 9.44 -14.98
N ILE A 17 5.92 10.63 -14.50
CA ILE A 17 5.36 10.80 -13.15
C ILE A 17 4.03 10.04 -12.98
N PRO A 18 3.03 10.16 -13.88
CA PRO A 18 1.80 9.38 -13.72
C PRO A 18 2.02 7.88 -13.86
N SER A 19 2.93 7.42 -14.73
CA SER A 19 3.26 5.99 -14.85
C SER A 19 3.80 5.40 -13.56
N VAL A 20 4.71 6.11 -12.87
CA VAL A 20 5.24 5.68 -11.57
C VAL A 20 4.13 5.64 -10.52
N LEU A 21 3.24 6.62 -10.49
CA LEU A 21 2.12 6.64 -9.53
C LEU A 21 1.14 5.49 -9.76
N VAL A 22 0.87 5.13 -11.03
CA VAL A 22 0.05 3.96 -11.37
C VAL A 22 0.73 2.66 -10.90
N ALA A 23 2.03 2.52 -11.14
CA ALA A 23 2.79 1.35 -10.65
C ALA A 23 2.76 1.25 -9.12
N CYS A 24 3.01 2.36 -8.41
CA CYS A 24 2.88 2.39 -6.95
C CYS A 24 1.45 2.04 -6.51
N GLY A 25 0.42 2.58 -7.17
CA GLY A 25 -0.97 2.26 -6.88
C GLY A 25 -1.27 0.78 -7.02
N ALA A 26 -0.76 0.13 -8.08
CA ALA A 26 -0.90 -1.32 -8.27
C ALA A 26 -0.23 -2.13 -7.16
N VAL A 27 0.94 -1.70 -6.68
CA VAL A 27 1.64 -2.36 -5.55
C VAL A 27 0.83 -2.23 -4.26
N TYR A 28 0.34 -1.02 -3.94
CA TYR A 28 -0.50 -0.80 -2.76
C TYR A 28 -1.83 -1.56 -2.85
N LEU A 29 -2.41 -1.70 -4.04
CA LEU A 29 -3.57 -2.55 -4.25
C LEU A 29 -3.24 -4.03 -4.01
N GLY A 30 -2.07 -4.48 -4.47
CA GLY A 30 -1.54 -5.80 -4.15
C GLY A 30 -1.38 -6.04 -2.64
N TYR A 31 -1.03 -5.00 -1.87
CA TYR A 31 -0.95 -5.10 -0.41
C TYR A 31 -2.30 -5.28 0.25
N VAL A 32 -3.34 -4.57 -0.23
CA VAL A 32 -4.72 -4.78 0.24
C VAL A 32 -5.14 -6.23 0.01
N VAL A 33 -4.86 -6.77 -1.19
CA VAL A 33 -5.15 -8.17 -1.51
C VAL A 33 -4.35 -9.12 -0.62
N ALA A 34 -3.06 -8.85 -0.39
CA ALA A 34 -2.24 -9.66 0.48
C ALA A 34 -2.76 -9.67 1.93
N TRP A 35 -3.20 -8.53 2.46
CA TRP A 35 -3.83 -8.45 3.79
C TRP A 35 -5.16 -9.20 3.85
N LEU A 36 -5.98 -9.19 2.79
CA LEU A 36 -7.19 -10.01 2.71
C LEU A 36 -6.88 -11.51 2.88
N PHE A 37 -5.80 -12.00 2.27
CA PHE A 37 -5.35 -13.37 2.45
C PHE A 37 -4.74 -13.60 3.84
N ALA A 38 -3.95 -12.65 4.34
CA ALA A 38 -3.27 -12.75 5.63
C ALA A 38 -4.24 -12.87 6.82
N VAL A 39 -5.35 -12.13 6.74
CA VAL A 39 -6.42 -12.20 7.73
C VAL A 39 -7.13 -13.55 7.67
N GLN A 40 -7.44 -14.04 6.46
CA GLN A 40 -8.08 -15.35 6.30
C GLN A 40 -7.19 -16.52 6.72
N SER A 41 -5.86 -16.41 6.55
CA SER A 41 -4.93 -17.45 6.98
C SER A 41 -4.74 -17.49 8.50
N ASN A 42 -4.91 -16.36 9.18
CA ASN A 42 -4.73 -16.24 10.64
C ASN A 42 -6.06 -16.21 11.39
N GLN A 43 -7.04 -17.02 10.97
CA GLN A 43 -8.25 -17.19 11.78
C GLN A 43 -7.84 -17.84 13.12
N LEU A 44 -7.81 -17.04 14.18
CA LEU A 44 -7.54 -17.51 15.54
C LEU A 44 -8.69 -18.43 15.96
N ILE A 45 -8.49 -19.73 15.82
CA ILE A 45 -9.37 -20.76 16.35
C ILE A 45 -9.25 -20.67 17.88
N GLY A 46 -10.28 -20.17 18.57
CA GLY A 46 -10.36 -20.20 20.05
C GLY A 46 -10.67 -18.89 20.78
N ILE A 47 -11.07 -17.81 20.10
CA ILE A 47 -11.59 -16.61 20.79
C ILE A 47 -13.09 -16.78 21.08
N ASP A 48 -13.43 -17.27 22.29
CA ASP A 48 -14.83 -17.41 22.73
C ASP A 48 -15.47 -16.08 23.20
N ASP A 49 -14.65 -15.06 23.49
CA ASP A 49 -15.15 -13.76 23.96
C ASP A 49 -15.61 -12.87 22.79
N ARG A 50 -16.88 -12.44 22.86
CA ARG A 50 -17.54 -11.60 21.84
C ARG A 50 -16.84 -10.25 21.67
N PHE A 51 -16.32 -9.67 22.76
CA PHE A 51 -15.62 -8.39 22.69
C PHE A 51 -14.27 -8.53 21.96
N SER A 52 -13.51 -9.57 22.29
CA SER A 52 -12.25 -9.87 21.62
C SER A 52 -12.44 -10.19 20.13
N GLN A 53 -13.52 -10.89 19.76
CA GLN A 53 -13.87 -11.14 18.37
C GLN A 53 -14.16 -9.85 17.60
N ALA A 54 -14.91 -8.92 18.19
CA ALA A 54 -15.18 -7.62 17.57
C ALA A 54 -13.88 -6.81 17.37
N MET A 55 -13.01 -6.76 18.38
CA MET A 55 -11.72 -6.07 18.27
C MET A 55 -10.81 -6.68 17.19
N SER A 56 -10.79 -8.01 17.04
CA SER A 56 -10.08 -8.68 15.95
C SER A 56 -10.61 -8.23 14.59
N GLN A 57 -11.93 -8.27 14.37
CA GLN A 57 -12.55 -7.87 13.11
C GLN A 57 -12.29 -6.40 12.76
N PHE A 58 -12.29 -5.50 13.76
CA PHE A 58 -11.88 -4.12 13.54
C PHE A 58 -10.41 -4.02 13.12
N GLY A 59 -9.51 -4.72 13.81
CA GLY A 59 -8.08 -4.75 13.45
C GLY A 59 -7.85 -5.29 12.04
N GLU A 60 -8.54 -6.36 11.67
CA GLU A 60 -8.52 -6.94 10.33
C GLU A 60 -8.95 -5.94 9.26
N PHE A 61 -10.09 -5.26 9.49
CA PHE A 61 -10.59 -4.24 8.58
C PHE A 61 -9.59 -3.08 8.42
N PHE A 62 -9.05 -2.57 9.54
CA PHE A 62 -8.05 -1.51 9.51
C PHE A 62 -6.78 -1.97 8.76
N ALA A 63 -6.32 -3.20 8.96
CA ALA A 63 -5.16 -3.73 8.27
C ALA A 63 -5.37 -3.81 6.76
N ILE A 64 -6.56 -4.23 6.31
CA ILE A 64 -6.92 -4.31 4.89
C ILE A 64 -7.01 -2.92 4.25
N VAL A 65 -7.61 -1.94 4.94
CA VAL A 65 -7.87 -0.61 4.37
C VAL A 65 -6.65 0.32 4.47
N SER A 66 -5.78 0.11 5.47
CA SER A 66 -4.62 0.97 5.73
C SER A 66 -3.71 1.21 4.52
N PRO A 67 -3.37 0.21 3.67
CA PRO A 67 -2.55 0.44 2.48
C PRO A 67 -3.21 1.39 1.48
N ALA A 68 -4.50 1.18 1.17
CA ALA A 68 -5.24 2.09 0.31
C ALA A 68 -5.28 3.50 0.91
N LEU A 69 -5.54 3.61 2.22
CA LEU A 69 -5.61 4.88 2.93
C LEU A 69 -4.28 5.63 2.88
N TRP A 70 -3.15 4.95 3.09
CA TRP A 70 -1.81 5.54 3.03
C TRP A 70 -1.49 6.06 1.64
N PHE A 71 -1.83 5.31 0.59
CA PHE A 71 -1.63 5.73 -0.79
C PHE A 71 -2.43 7.01 -1.07
N PHE A 72 -3.74 7.02 -0.80
CA PHE A 72 -4.59 8.20 -1.05
C PHE A 72 -4.19 9.40 -0.18
N ALA A 73 -3.86 9.18 1.09
CA ALA A 73 -3.38 10.24 1.98
C ALA A 73 -2.08 10.87 1.44
N THR A 74 -1.15 10.05 0.97
CA THR A 74 0.11 10.52 0.38
C THR A 74 -0.13 11.33 -0.90
N LEU A 75 -1.09 10.92 -1.73
CA LEU A 75 -1.48 11.66 -2.93
C LEU A 75 -2.17 13.00 -2.62
N SER A 76 -2.92 13.07 -1.52
CA SER A 76 -3.67 14.26 -1.13
C SER A 76 -2.81 15.28 -0.37
N LEU A 77 -2.02 14.83 0.60
CA LEU A 77 -1.25 15.71 1.50
C LEU A 77 0.14 16.08 0.95
N VAL A 78 0.81 15.19 0.22
CA VAL A 78 2.21 15.42 -0.15
C VAL A 78 2.32 16.14 -1.50
N ARG A 79 2.70 17.43 -1.45
CA ARG A 79 2.84 18.30 -2.63
C ARG A 79 4.16 18.13 -3.39
N SER A 80 5.25 17.78 -2.70
CA SER A 80 6.56 17.60 -3.33
C SER A 80 6.67 16.20 -3.98
N PRO A 81 7.08 16.09 -5.26
CA PRO A 81 7.17 14.80 -5.95
C PRO A 81 8.22 13.87 -5.33
N MET A 82 9.35 14.42 -4.84
CA MET A 82 10.38 13.62 -4.16
C MET A 82 9.92 13.14 -2.79
N SER A 83 9.32 14.03 -1.98
CA SER A 83 8.77 13.63 -0.69
C SER A 83 7.66 12.60 -0.85
N ARG A 84 6.85 12.69 -1.91
CA ARG A 84 5.80 11.72 -2.21
C ARG A 84 6.37 10.32 -2.43
N ILE A 85 7.45 10.21 -3.21
CA ILE A 85 8.12 8.93 -3.46
C ILE A 85 8.69 8.37 -2.15
N VAL A 86 9.34 9.20 -1.33
CA VAL A 86 9.89 8.77 -0.04
C VAL A 86 8.79 8.26 0.90
N VAL A 87 7.67 8.97 1.02
CA VAL A 87 6.55 8.58 1.87
C VAL A 87 5.88 7.30 1.37
N LEU A 88 5.75 7.13 0.04
CA LEU A 88 5.25 5.88 -0.56
C LEU A 88 6.20 4.71 -0.31
N ALA A 89 7.52 4.93 -0.36
CA ALA A 89 8.52 3.91 -0.05
C ALA A 89 8.48 3.52 1.43
N ILE A 90 8.30 4.48 2.34
CA ILE A 90 8.13 4.20 3.77
C ILE A 90 6.88 3.35 3.99
N GLY A 91 5.75 3.72 3.39
CA GLY A 91 4.53 2.94 3.50
C GLY A 91 4.67 1.52 2.94
N LEU A 92 5.52 1.31 1.93
CA LEU A 92 5.82 -0.03 1.40
C LEU A 92 6.47 -0.94 2.46
N VAL A 93 7.36 -0.40 3.27
CA VAL A 93 8.01 -1.17 4.34
C VAL A 93 7.06 -1.35 5.53
N VAL A 94 6.34 -0.29 5.92
CA VAL A 94 5.47 -0.29 7.10
C VAL A 94 4.23 -1.16 6.91
N LEU A 95 3.62 -1.11 5.73
CA LEU A 95 2.36 -1.82 5.42
C LEU A 95 2.60 -3.20 4.81
N PHE A 96 3.86 -3.62 4.72
CA PHE A 96 4.22 -4.93 4.24
C PHE A 96 3.43 -5.98 5.04
N PRO A 97 2.78 -6.96 4.38
CA PRO A 97 1.95 -7.95 5.04
C PRO A 97 2.83 -9.01 5.71
N PHE A 98 3.52 -8.62 6.78
CA PHE A 98 4.39 -9.46 7.61
C PHE A 98 3.73 -10.78 8.05
N PRO A 99 2.41 -10.83 8.40
CA PRO A 99 1.79 -12.08 8.86
C PRO A 99 1.78 -13.21 7.82
N LEU A 100 1.89 -12.91 6.51
CA LEU A 100 2.01 -13.95 5.47
C LEU A 100 3.40 -14.60 5.46
N PHE A 101 4.43 -13.83 5.82
CA PHE A 101 5.82 -14.27 5.76
C PHE A 101 6.29 -14.89 7.07
N PHE A 102 5.80 -14.37 8.20
CA PHE A 102 6.05 -14.92 9.53
C PHE A 102 4.94 -15.86 10.00
N GLY A 103 4.04 -16.27 9.09
CA GLY A 103 3.00 -17.26 9.35
C GLY A 103 3.61 -18.50 10.00
N VAL A 104 3.08 -18.81 11.18
CA VAL A 104 3.49 -19.88 12.11
C VAL A 104 4.11 -21.09 11.42
N THR A 105 5.41 -21.31 11.64
CA THR A 105 6.02 -22.63 11.43
C THR A 105 5.25 -23.61 12.32
N PRO A 106 4.66 -24.69 11.77
CA PRO A 106 4.06 -25.72 12.59
C PRO A 106 5.15 -26.28 13.52
N GLN A 107 4.98 -26.07 14.82
CA GLN A 107 5.71 -26.80 15.86
C GLN A 107 4.82 -27.94 16.32
#